data_AF-A0A8T3Q331-F1
#
_entry.id   AF-A0A8T3Q331-F1
#
_cell.length_a   1.000
_cell.length_b   1.000
_cell.length_c   1.000
_cell.angle_alpha   90.00
_cell.angle_beta   90.00
_cell.angle_gamma   90.00
#
_symmetry.space_group_name_H-M   'P 1'
#
loop_
_entity.id
_entity.type
_entity.pdbx_description
1 polymer ?
#
loop_
_entity_poly.entity_id
_entity_poly.type
_entity_poly.pdbx_seq_one_letter_code
_entity_poly.pdbx_strand_id
1 'polypeptide(L)'
;MRGQSSASTAVQAIDRLHDILRQLARRPFPDGRHRDRTGVVRLTVPTMSWDAYIRLAFDEIRIAGAGSPQIARRLMAALADLQSVVPLERIQVLDKQVDLLSDATRAAMRDERDARRAIQPDHEAIGVAAGRD
;
A
#
# COMPACT_ATOMS: atom_id res chain seq x y z
N MET A 1 3.94 -23.42 22.00
CA MET A 1 3.94 -23.12 20.55
C MET A 1 3.66 -21.63 20.39
N ARG A 2 4.65 -20.82 19.96
CA ARG A 2 4.56 -19.35 19.99
C ARG A 2 3.79 -18.83 18.76
N GLY A 3 2.70 -18.09 18.98
CA GLY A 3 1.91 -17.43 17.93
C GLY A 3 2.55 -16.14 17.38
N GLN A 4 3.82 -16.20 16.95
CA GLN A 4 4.54 -15.05 16.37
C GLN A 4 4.44 -14.96 14.83
N SER A 5 3.86 -15.97 14.17
CA SER A 5 3.87 -16.07 12.71
C SER A 5 2.88 -15.13 12.00
N SER A 6 1.77 -14.70 12.62
CA SER A 6 0.76 -13.90 11.91
C SER A 6 1.24 -12.48 11.61
N ALA A 7 1.80 -11.77 12.60
CA ALA A 7 2.27 -10.39 12.44
C ALA A 7 3.49 -10.29 11.52
N SER A 8 4.46 -11.21 11.67
CA SER A 8 5.66 -11.26 10.83
C SER A 8 5.36 -11.65 9.38
N THR A 9 4.38 -12.55 9.15
CA THR A 9 3.92 -12.89 7.79
C THR A 9 3.17 -11.72 7.16
N ALA A 10 2.33 -11.01 7.92
CA ALA A 10 1.64 -9.82 7.42
C ALA A 10 2.64 -8.71 7.02
N VAL A 11 3.68 -8.47 7.83
CA VAL A 11 4.76 -7.52 7.49
C VAL A 11 5.44 -7.91 6.18
N GLN A 12 5.83 -9.17 6.02
CA GLN A 12 6.45 -9.65 4.77
C GLN A 12 5.51 -9.52 3.57
N ALA A 13 4.21 -9.76 3.74
CA ALA A 13 3.23 -9.55 2.68
C ALA A 13 3.16 -8.07 2.28
N ILE A 14 3.18 -7.15 3.26
CA ILE A 14 3.21 -5.71 3.01
C ILE A 14 4.49 -5.31 2.26
N ASP A 15 5.65 -5.85 2.64
CA ASP A 15 6.92 -5.60 1.93
C ASP A 15 6.79 -5.96 0.45
N ARG A 16 6.27 -7.15 0.14
CA ARG A 16 6.16 -7.62 -1.26
C ARG A 16 5.14 -6.85 -2.06
N LEU A 17 4.01 -6.48 -1.45
CA LEU A 17 3.01 -5.63 -2.09
C LEU A 17 3.59 -4.24 -2.38
N HIS A 18 4.31 -3.67 -1.42
CA HIS A 18 5.00 -2.39 -1.56
C HIS A 18 6.01 -2.40 -2.72
N ASP A 19 6.88 -3.40 -2.79
CA ASP A 19 7.86 -3.54 -3.88
C ASP A 19 7.20 -3.59 -5.26
N ILE A 20 6.11 -4.36 -5.40
CA ILE A 20 5.35 -4.47 -6.66
C ILE A 20 4.72 -3.13 -7.01
N LEU A 21 4.04 -2.49 -6.05
CA LEU A 21 3.36 -1.20 -6.26
C LEU A 21 4.35 -0.09 -6.61
N ARG A 22 5.54 -0.11 -6.02
CA ARG A 22 6.62 0.85 -6.32
C ARG A 22 7.09 0.73 -7.77
N GLN A 23 7.18 -0.48 -8.30
CA GLN A 23 7.49 -0.70 -9.72
C GLN A 23 6.37 -0.23 -10.66
N LEU A 24 5.11 -0.29 -10.21
CA LEU A 24 3.94 0.16 -10.96
C LEU A 24 3.68 1.66 -10.86
N ALA A 25 4.18 2.31 -9.81
CA ALA A 25 3.89 3.70 -9.43
C ALA A 25 4.02 4.72 -10.56
N ARG A 26 4.95 4.52 -11.51
CA ARG A 26 5.20 5.41 -12.65
C ARG A 26 4.95 4.77 -14.01
N ARG A 27 4.49 3.52 -14.06
CA ARG A 27 4.20 2.85 -15.34
C ARG A 27 2.92 3.38 -15.96
N PRO A 28 2.85 3.54 -17.29
CA PRO A 28 1.59 3.80 -17.97
C PRO A 28 0.67 2.58 -17.83
N PHE A 29 -0.61 2.84 -17.57
CA PHE A 29 -1.64 1.79 -17.50
C PHE A 29 -2.44 1.81 -18.80
N PRO A 30 -2.75 0.66 -19.40
CA PRO A 30 -3.57 0.62 -20.60
C PRO A 30 -4.98 1.15 -20.33
N ASP A 31 -5.52 1.94 -21.27
CA ASP A 31 -6.91 2.44 -21.23
C ASP A 31 -7.95 1.33 -21.49
N GLY A 32 -7.48 0.09 -21.74
CA GLY A 32 -8.31 -1.07 -22.05
C GLY A 32 -8.95 -1.02 -23.43
N ARG A 33 -8.69 0.02 -24.24
CA ARG A 33 -9.33 0.21 -25.54
C ARG A 33 -8.37 -0.17 -26.67
N HIS A 34 -8.75 -1.18 -27.44
CA HIS A 34 -8.02 -1.62 -28.63
C HIS A 34 -8.65 -1.01 -29.88
N ARG A 35 -7.82 -0.33 -30.67
CA ARG A 35 -8.21 0.37 -31.89
C ARG A 35 -7.71 -0.37 -33.13
N ASP A 36 -8.48 -0.32 -34.21
CA ASP A 36 -8.03 -0.81 -35.51
C ASP A 36 -7.07 0.18 -36.19
N ARG A 37 -6.68 -0.14 -37.44
CA ARG A 37 -5.76 0.67 -38.25
C ARG A 37 -6.30 2.06 -38.60
N THR A 38 -7.61 2.30 -38.46
CA THR A 38 -8.24 3.62 -38.72
C THR A 38 -8.55 4.38 -37.43
N GLY A 39 -8.14 3.85 -36.27
CA GLY A 39 -8.31 4.50 -34.96
C GLY A 39 -9.66 4.21 -34.29
N VAL A 40 -10.51 3.37 -34.89
CA VAL A 40 -11.82 3.02 -34.35
C VAL A 40 -11.65 1.96 -33.26
N VAL A 41 -12.26 2.18 -32.09
CA VAL A 41 -12.27 1.17 -31.00
C VAL A 41 -13.04 -0.06 -31.47
N ARG A 42 -12.39 -1.22 -31.42
CA ARG A 42 -13.00 -2.52 -31.77
C ARG A 42 -13.21 -3.43 -30.56
N LEU A 43 -12.49 -3.20 -29.48
CA LEU A 43 -12.58 -3.99 -28.26
C LEU A 43 -12.25 -3.12 -27.05
N THR A 44 -13.05 -3.25 -26.00
CA THR A 44 -12.75 -2.71 -24.67
C THR A 44 -12.61 -3.87 -23.70
N VAL A 45 -11.47 -3.96 -23.03
CA VAL A 45 -11.22 -4.94 -21.97
C VAL A 45 -11.15 -4.24 -20.62
N PRO A 46 -11.71 -4.83 -19.55
CA PRO A 46 -11.50 -4.30 -18.20
C PRO A 46 -10.01 -4.30 -17.86
N THR A 47 -9.49 -3.15 -17.44
CA THR A 47 -8.14 -3.02 -16.90
C THR A 47 -8.21 -2.56 -15.46
N MET A 48 -7.29 -3.05 -14.63
CA MET A 48 -7.13 -2.55 -13.27
C MET A 48 -6.50 -1.15 -13.32
N SER A 49 -7.12 -0.19 -12.65
CA SER A 49 -6.51 1.13 -12.43
C SER A 49 -5.50 1.08 -11.29
N TRP A 50 -4.66 2.11 -11.20
CA TRP A 50 -3.78 2.32 -10.04
C TRP A 50 -4.56 2.26 -8.71
N ASP A 51 -5.65 3.01 -8.61
CA ASP A 51 -6.50 3.03 -7.41
C ASP A 51 -7.07 1.66 -7.06
N ALA A 52 -7.41 0.86 -8.07
CA ALA A 52 -7.89 -0.50 -7.85
C ALA A 52 -6.79 -1.39 -7.26
N TYR A 53 -5.55 -1.29 -7.75
CA TYR A 53 -4.41 -2.00 -7.16
C TYR A 53 -4.11 -1.56 -5.72
N ILE A 54 -4.17 -0.27 -5.41
CA ILE A 54 -3.95 0.24 -4.06
C ILE A 54 -5.00 -0.29 -3.08
N ARG A 55 -6.28 -0.22 -3.46
CA ARG A 55 -7.38 -0.78 -2.65
C ARG A 55 -7.23 -2.29 -2.45
N LEU A 56 -6.98 -3.03 -3.54
CA LEU A 56 -6.78 -4.46 -3.49
C LEU A 56 -5.61 -4.87 -2.58
N ALA A 57 -4.52 -4.09 -2.59
CA ALA A 57 -3.34 -4.39 -1.79
C ALA A 57 -3.54 -4.09 -0.30
N PHE A 58 -4.22 -3.00 0.06
CA PHE A 58 -4.16 -2.49 1.43
C PHE A 58 -5.47 -2.54 2.22
N ASP A 59 -6.65 -2.64 1.60
CA ASP A 59 -7.92 -2.51 2.32
C ASP A 59 -8.08 -3.59 3.42
N GLU A 60 -7.91 -4.86 3.08
CA GLU A 60 -8.08 -5.97 4.02
C GLU A 60 -6.97 -6.00 5.08
N ILE A 61 -5.72 -5.74 4.68
CA ILE A 61 -4.58 -5.75 5.61
C ILE A 61 -4.71 -4.59 6.61
N ARG A 62 -5.19 -3.42 6.17
CA ARG A 62 -5.48 -2.27 7.05
C ARG A 62 -6.53 -2.63 8.08
N ILE A 63 -7.66 -3.22 7.66
CA ILE A 63 -8.75 -3.61 8.55
C ILE A 63 -8.29 -4.65 9.57
N ALA A 64 -7.62 -5.72 9.12
CA ALA A 64 -7.15 -6.79 9.99
C ALA A 64 -5.97 -6.37 10.89
N GLY A 65 -5.14 -5.42 10.42
CA GLY A 65 -3.89 -5.02 11.03
C GLY A 65 -3.95 -3.80 11.95
N ALA A 66 -5.07 -3.06 11.97
CA ALA A 66 -5.18 -1.77 12.66
C ALA A 66 -4.83 -1.82 14.16
N GLY A 67 -5.15 -2.91 14.85
CA GLY A 67 -4.84 -3.13 16.27
C GLY A 67 -3.42 -3.62 16.55
N SER A 68 -2.60 -3.84 15.51
CA SER A 68 -1.21 -4.30 15.63
C SER A 68 -0.25 -3.13 15.34
N PRO A 69 0.48 -2.62 16.34
CA PRO A 69 1.43 -1.52 16.14
C PRO A 69 2.52 -1.82 15.10
N GLN A 70 2.91 -3.09 14.96
CA GLN A 70 3.92 -3.49 13.99
C GLN A 70 3.38 -3.42 12.55
N ILE A 71 2.14 -3.88 12.33
CA ILE A 71 1.51 -3.86 11.00
C ILE A 71 1.16 -2.43 10.59
N ALA A 72 0.58 -1.65 11.50
CA ALA A 72 0.21 -0.25 11.24
C ALA A 72 1.44 0.59 10.85
N ARG A 73 2.55 0.49 11.58
CA ARG A 73 3.80 1.19 11.21
C ARG A 73 4.31 0.78 9.84
N ARG A 74 4.28 -0.52 9.53
CA ARG A 74 4.79 -1.01 8.25
C ARG A 74 3.94 -0.54 7.07
N LEU A 75 2.61 -0.53 7.22
CA LEU A 75 1.70 0.04 6.22
C LEU A 75 1.94 1.54 6.04
N MET A 76 2.09 2.29 7.14
CA MET A 76 2.36 3.73 7.06
C MET A 76 3.67 4.03 6.33
N ALA A 77 4.73 3.27 6.63
CA ALA A 77 6.01 3.37 5.95
C ALA A 77 5.89 3.05 4.44
N ALA A 78 5.15 2.01 4.06
CA ALA A 78 4.91 1.67 2.66
C ALA A 78 4.16 2.77 1.91
N LEU A 79 3.09 3.31 2.51
CA LEU A 79 2.28 4.37 1.92
C LEU A 79 3.08 5.67 1.75
N ALA A 80 3.88 6.04 2.75
CA ALA A 80 4.76 7.20 2.70
C ALA A 80 5.83 7.09 1.60
N ASP A 81 6.47 5.93 1.45
CA ASP A 81 7.42 5.71 0.34
C ASP A 81 6.72 5.80 -1.02
N LEU A 82 5.53 5.20 -1.17
CA LEU A 82 4.76 5.30 -2.42
C LEU A 82 4.39 6.76 -2.74
N GLN A 83 3.94 7.54 -1.76
CA GLN A 83 3.66 8.97 -1.93
C GLN A 83 4.86 9.76 -2.44
N SER A 84 6.08 9.35 -2.06
CA SER A 84 7.32 10.02 -2.51
C SER A 84 7.69 9.76 -3.97
N VAL A 85 7.15 8.70 -4.60
CA VAL A 85 7.55 8.27 -5.96
C VAL A 85 6.43 8.33 -7.00
N VAL A 86 5.17 8.42 -6.59
CA VAL A 86 4.04 8.51 -7.52
C VAL A 86 3.92 9.90 -8.16
N PRO A 87 3.41 9.99 -9.40
CA PRO A 87 3.00 11.26 -9.97
C PRO A 87 1.76 11.82 -9.24
N LEU A 88 1.52 13.13 -9.36
CA LEU A 88 0.48 13.84 -8.62
C LEU A 88 -0.93 13.27 -8.85
N GLU A 89 -1.24 12.80 -10.06
CA GLU A 89 -2.55 12.21 -10.37
C GLU A 89 -2.85 10.91 -9.60
N ARG A 90 -1.84 10.31 -8.95
CA ARG A 90 -1.96 9.03 -8.21
C ARG A 90 -1.91 9.19 -6.69
N ILE A 91 -1.67 10.41 -6.19
CA ILE A 91 -1.44 10.64 -4.76
C ILE A 91 -2.72 10.48 -3.92
N GLN A 92 -3.86 10.88 -4.47
CA GLN A 92 -5.13 10.96 -3.71
C GLN A 92 -5.57 9.63 -3.09
N VAL A 93 -5.37 8.51 -3.78
CA VAL A 93 -5.75 7.20 -3.25
C VAL A 93 -4.82 6.76 -2.11
N LEU A 94 -3.55 7.19 -2.12
CA LEU A 94 -2.60 6.92 -1.05
C LEU A 94 -2.92 7.76 0.18
N ASP A 95 -3.22 9.06 0.00
CA ASP A 95 -3.65 9.95 1.08
C ASP A 95 -4.87 9.38 1.80
N LYS A 96 -5.86 8.92 1.02
CA LYS A 96 -7.04 8.26 1.58
C LYS A 96 -6.71 7.01 2.39
N GLN A 97 -5.75 6.19 1.95
CA GLN A 97 -5.35 5.00 2.73
C GLN A 97 -4.61 5.38 4.02
N VAL A 98 -3.81 6.45 4.01
CA VAL A 98 -3.16 6.99 5.21
C VAL A 98 -4.20 7.45 6.22
N ASP A 99 -5.22 8.19 5.78
CA ASP A 99 -6.31 8.66 6.63
C ASP A 99 -7.09 7.47 7.23
N LEU A 100 -7.52 6.53 6.39
CA LEU A 100 -8.27 5.34 6.81
C LEU A 100 -7.48 4.45 7.77
N LEU A 101 -6.15 4.37 7.62
CA LEU A 101 -5.30 3.60 8.52
C LEU A 101 -5.14 4.33 9.86
N SER A 102 -4.95 5.65 9.82
CA SER A 102 -4.83 6.48 11.02
C SER A 102 -6.08 6.38 11.89
N ASP A 103 -7.27 6.50 11.26
CA ASP A 103 -8.55 6.37 11.95
C ASP A 103 -8.74 4.97 12.54
N ALA A 104 -8.47 3.93 11.74
CA ALA A 104 -8.62 2.55 12.19
C ALA A 104 -7.67 2.21 13.36
N THR A 105 -6.42 2.67 13.31
CA THR A 105 -5.44 2.43 14.38
C THR A 105 -5.81 3.17 15.67
N ARG A 106 -6.28 4.42 15.58
CA ARG A 106 -6.80 5.17 16.74
C ARG A 106 -8.01 4.48 17.36
N ALA A 107 -8.92 3.95 16.56
CA ALA A 107 -10.11 3.26 17.04
C ALA A 107 -9.78 1.89 17.67
N ALA A 108 -8.79 1.17 17.13
CA ALA A 108 -8.47 -0.19 17.58
C ALA A 108 -7.60 -0.25 18.84
N MET A 109 -6.79 0.80 19.10
CA MET A 109 -5.84 0.82 20.22
C MET A 109 -6.40 1.52 21.45
N ARG A 110 -6.23 0.91 22.62
CA ARG A 110 -6.68 1.49 23.90
C ARG A 110 -5.77 2.62 24.40
N ASP A 111 -4.47 2.53 24.16
CA ASP A 111 -3.50 3.56 24.55
C ASP A 111 -3.23 4.49 23.37
N GLU A 112 -3.61 5.76 23.52
CA GLU A 112 -3.39 6.82 22.53
C GLU A 112 -1.90 7.03 22.21
N ARG A 113 -0.99 6.76 23.15
CA ARG A 113 0.47 6.87 22.90
C ARG A 113 0.95 5.78 21.96
N ASP A 114 0.40 4.58 22.07
CA ASP A 114 0.72 3.47 21.18
C ASP A 114 0.14 3.72 19.78
N ALA A 115 -1.08 4.25 19.70
CA ALA A 115 -1.69 4.66 18.42
C ALA A 115 -0.84 5.73 17.71
N ARG A 116 -0.41 6.77 18.43
CA ARG A 116 0.45 7.83 17.86
C ARG A 116 1.78 7.29 17.34
N ARG A 117 2.45 6.43 18.12
CA ARG A 117 3.69 5.78 17.69
C ARG A 117 3.47 4.88 16.48
N ALA A 118 2.31 4.23 16.39
CA ALA A 118 1.99 3.34 15.29
C ALA A 118 1.73 4.07 13.95
N ILE A 119 1.24 5.31 14.02
CA ILE A 119 0.91 6.16 12.85
C ILE A 119 2.11 7.03 12.43
N GLN A 120 3.18 7.08 13.23
CA GLN A 120 4.41 7.77 12.83
C GLN A 120 5.12 6.95 11.74
N PRO A 121 5.39 7.51 10.55
CA PRO A 121 6.17 6.81 9.53
C PRO A 121 7.61 6.62 10.01
N ASP A 122 8.00 5.37 10.28
CA ASP A 122 9.40 5.00 10.51
C ASP A 122 10.12 4.98 9.14
N HIS A 123 10.78 6.08 8.81
CA HIS A 123 11.57 6.19 7.57
C HIS A 123 12.81 5.27 7.56
N GLU A 124 13.21 4.70 8.70
CA GLU A 124 14.49 3.98 8.86
C GLU A 124 14.46 2.49 8.42
N ALA A 125 13.29 1.89 8.15
CA ALA A 125 13.19 0.44 7.96
C ALA A 125 13.09 -0.05 6.50
N ILE A 126 13.02 0.84 5.50
CA ILE A 126 12.67 0.44 4.12
C ILE A 126 13.87 -0.08 3.30
N GLY A 127 15.10 -0.05 3.82
CA GLY A 127 16.28 -0.33 2.99
C GLY A 127 17.45 -1.04 3.66
N VAL A 128 17.27 -2.25 4.22
CA VAL A 128 18.40 -3.15 4.49
C VAL A 128 18.05 -4.63 4.24
N ALA A 129 17.56 -4.98 3.04
CA ALA A 129 17.48 -6.38 2.62
C ALA A 129 17.54 -6.60 1.09
N ALA A 130 18.02 -5.61 0.33
CA ALA A 130 18.31 -5.77 -1.10
C ALA A 130 19.81 -5.53 -1.32
N GLY A 131 20.57 -6.62 -1.47
CA GLY A 131 21.96 -6.60 -1.94
C GLY A 131 23.01 -6.88 -0.86
N ARG A 132 23.36 -8.15 -0.70
CA ARG A 132 24.76 -8.56 -0.50
C ARG A 132 24.97 -9.84 -1.31
N ASP A 133 25.69 -9.65 -2.42
CA ASP A 133 26.44 -10.56 -3.30
C ASP A 133 26.10 -12.05 -3.33
#